data_AF-A0A1M3IMZ0-F1
#
_entry.id   AF-A0A1M3IMZ0-F1
#
_cell.length_a   1.000
_cell.length_b   1.000
_cell.length_c   1.000
_cell.angle_alpha   90.00
_cell.angle_beta   90.00
_cell.angle_gamma   90.00
#
_symmetry.space_group_name_H-M   'P 1'
#
loop_
_entity.id
_entity.type
_entity.pdbx_description
1 polymer ?
#
loop_
_entity_poly.entity_id
_entity_poly.type
_entity_poly.pdbx_seq_one_letter_code
_entity_poly.pdbx_strand_id
1 'polypeptide(L)'
;MKWQHFPASAKVDLTQFIAQIKPAIRTKLLCKAYASELIQLMHSYGWYFAGDGEGYVVIARDKNLPELIMDVDQSNQPHENHLGLLLGYPSCCCRFVSERGGENNIDELASKRKKIEFKGEYTLIDVSHYLDGISLLSHVPCSYQCFPSLRIAKEMKNFIHQHKECESFSLWSSELARYYQF
;
A
#
# COMPACT_ATOMS: atom_id res chain seq x y z
N MET A 1 0.07 7.43 -15.10
CA MET A 1 1.01 7.82 -14.02
C MET A 1 2.41 7.32 -14.38
N LYS A 2 3.48 8.06 -14.08
CA LYS A 2 4.86 7.66 -14.41
C LYS A 2 5.47 6.82 -13.27
N TRP A 3 5.27 5.51 -13.31
CA TRP A 3 5.67 4.57 -12.24
C TRP A 3 7.14 4.65 -11.84
N GLN A 4 8.03 4.99 -12.78
CA GLN A 4 9.47 5.15 -12.54
C GLN A 4 9.86 6.20 -11.49
N HIS A 5 8.93 7.07 -11.08
CA HIS A 5 9.16 8.08 -10.05
C HIS A 5 8.77 7.62 -8.64
N PHE A 6 8.30 6.38 -8.50
CA PHE A 6 7.92 5.77 -7.22
C PHE A 6 8.68 4.45 -6.99
N PRO A 7 8.85 4.03 -5.73
CA PRO A 7 9.24 2.66 -5.41
C PRO A 7 8.29 1.65 -6.05
N ALA A 8 8.77 0.44 -6.34
CA ALA A 8 7.94 -0.60 -6.96
C ALA A 8 6.73 -0.97 -6.08
N SER A 9 6.90 -0.97 -4.76
CA SER A 9 5.83 -1.18 -3.77
C SER A 9 4.68 -0.18 -3.88
N ALA A 10 4.93 1.07 -4.30
CA ALA A 10 3.92 2.10 -4.41
C ALA A 10 2.81 1.75 -5.43
N LYS A 11 3.08 0.84 -6.38
CA LYS A 11 2.06 0.31 -7.29
C LYS A 11 0.93 -0.38 -6.54
N VAL A 12 1.27 -1.10 -5.47
CA VAL A 12 0.31 -1.84 -4.62
C VAL A 12 -0.59 -0.85 -3.90
N ASP A 13 0.00 0.11 -3.18
CA ASP A 13 -0.71 1.17 -2.46
C ASP A 13 -1.61 1.99 -3.35
N LEU A 14 -1.06 2.50 -4.47
CA LEU A 14 -1.81 3.35 -5.37
C LEU A 14 -2.98 2.59 -5.99
N THR A 15 -2.79 1.33 -6.37
CA THR A 15 -3.89 0.57 -6.96
C THR A 15 -4.99 0.31 -5.94
N GLN A 16 -4.67 0.01 -4.68
CA GLN A 16 -5.68 -0.09 -3.63
C GLN A 16 -6.42 1.23 -3.41
N PHE A 17 -5.74 2.36 -3.52
CA PHE A 17 -6.37 3.68 -3.43
C PHE A 17 -7.27 4.00 -4.63
N ILE A 18 -6.83 3.69 -5.85
CA ILE A 18 -7.63 3.83 -7.08
C ILE A 18 -8.87 2.92 -7.00
N ALA A 19 -8.70 1.69 -6.53
CA ALA A 19 -9.77 0.71 -6.30
C ALA A 19 -10.71 1.07 -5.13
N GLN A 20 -10.48 2.20 -4.45
CA GLN A 20 -11.26 2.67 -3.29
C GLN A 20 -11.23 1.72 -2.09
N ILE A 21 -10.21 0.87 -2.00
CA ILE A 21 -9.97 -0.02 -0.86
C ILE A 21 -9.31 0.76 0.28
N LYS A 22 -8.40 1.69 -0.05
CA LYS A 22 -7.72 2.58 0.90
C LYS A 22 -8.20 4.03 0.77
N PRO A 23 -8.34 4.76 1.88
CA PRO A 23 -8.71 6.18 1.86
C PRO A 23 -7.54 7.10 1.47
N ALA A 24 -6.31 6.63 1.67
CA ALA A 24 -5.08 7.39 1.41
C ALA A 24 -3.90 6.45 1.10
N ILE A 25 -2.83 7.03 0.54
CA ILE A 25 -1.52 6.39 0.41
C ILE A 25 -0.46 7.30 1.00
N ARG A 26 0.60 6.71 1.54
CA ARG A 26 1.84 7.37 1.93
C ARG A 26 2.98 6.67 1.22
N THR A 27 3.74 7.40 0.40
CA THR A 27 4.85 6.85 -0.38
C THR A 27 5.97 7.86 -0.52
N LYS A 28 7.17 7.38 -0.86
CA LYS A 28 8.30 8.24 -1.21
C LYS A 28 8.31 8.54 -2.70
N LEU A 29 8.65 9.77 -3.07
CA LEU A 29 9.02 10.14 -4.43
C LEU A 29 10.51 9.90 -4.64
N LEU A 30 10.84 9.12 -5.69
CA LEU A 30 12.24 8.91 -6.09
C LEU A 30 12.81 10.13 -6.82
N CYS A 31 11.96 10.97 -7.39
CA CYS A 31 12.35 12.17 -8.11
C CYS A 31 11.55 13.39 -7.61
N LYS A 32 12.17 14.25 -6.81
CA LYS A 32 11.51 15.46 -6.26
C LYS A 32 10.99 16.41 -7.35
N ALA A 33 11.67 16.47 -8.50
CA ALA A 33 11.24 17.29 -9.64
C ALA A 33 9.87 16.87 -10.22
N TYR A 34 9.41 15.64 -9.96
CA TYR A 34 8.10 15.15 -10.38
C TYR A 34 6.95 15.63 -9.48
N ALA A 35 7.24 16.18 -8.29
CA ALA A 35 6.21 16.53 -7.31
C ALA A 35 5.15 17.49 -7.87
N SER A 36 5.56 18.56 -8.57
CA SER A 36 4.62 19.53 -9.14
C SER A 36 3.71 18.92 -10.21
N GLU A 37 4.25 18.06 -11.07
CA GLU A 37 3.47 17.34 -12.09
C GLU A 37 2.48 16.37 -11.42
N LEU A 38 2.92 15.68 -10.37
CA LEU A 38 2.07 14.78 -9.61
C LEU A 38 0.91 15.54 -8.95
N ILE A 39 1.17 16.67 -8.29
CA ILE A 39 0.15 17.50 -7.64
C ILE A 39 -0.92 17.92 -8.66
N GLN A 40 -0.50 18.43 -9.82
CA GLN A 40 -1.43 18.82 -10.89
C GLN A 40 -2.28 17.64 -11.37
N LEU A 41 -1.66 16.46 -11.52
CA LEU A 41 -2.37 15.24 -11.88
C LEU A 41 -3.36 14.82 -10.80
N MET A 42 -3.01 14.90 -9.51
CA MET A 42 -3.91 14.51 -8.42
C MET A 42 -5.11 15.46 -8.34
N HIS A 43 -4.88 16.76 -8.51
CA HIS A 43 -5.95 17.76 -8.55
C HIS A 43 -6.92 17.53 -9.71
N SER A 44 -6.44 17.08 -10.88
CA SER A 44 -7.35 16.79 -12.01
C SER A 44 -8.27 15.59 -11.76
N TYR A 45 -7.92 14.69 -10.84
CA TYR A 45 -8.78 13.62 -10.35
C TYR A 45 -9.62 13.99 -9.12
N GLY A 46 -9.51 15.25 -8.64
CA GLY A 46 -10.18 15.70 -7.42
C GLY A 46 -9.59 15.11 -6.13
N TRP A 47 -8.31 14.73 -6.16
CA TRP A 47 -7.60 14.21 -4.98
C TRP A 47 -6.74 15.29 -4.34
N TYR A 48 -6.47 15.10 -3.06
CA TYR A 48 -5.72 16.01 -2.21
C TYR A 48 -4.33 15.45 -1.90
N PHE A 49 -3.39 16.34 -1.63
CA PHE A 49 -1.98 16.04 -1.55
C PHE A 49 -1.32 16.80 -0.38
N ALA A 50 -0.42 16.14 0.33
CA ALA A 50 0.55 16.76 1.24
C ALA A 50 1.91 16.07 1.06
N GLY A 51 3.00 16.75 1.42
CA GLY A 51 4.34 16.17 1.35
C GLY A 51 5.36 16.95 2.14
N ASP A 52 6.52 16.35 2.36
CA ASP A 52 7.61 16.94 3.17
C ASP A 52 8.89 17.23 2.38
N GLY A 53 9.87 17.80 3.08
CA GLY A 53 11.20 18.08 2.55
C GLY A 53 12.02 16.84 2.23
N GLU A 54 11.68 15.67 2.78
CA GLU A 54 12.37 14.39 2.60
C GLU A 54 11.86 13.61 1.38
N GLY A 55 10.77 14.09 0.76
CA GLY A 55 10.17 13.51 -0.43
C GLY A 55 9.11 12.46 -0.13
N TYR A 56 8.63 12.34 1.11
CA TYR A 56 7.40 11.61 1.39
C TYR A 56 6.20 12.44 0.97
N VAL A 57 5.22 11.73 0.43
CA VAL A 57 3.97 12.30 -0.05
C VAL A 57 2.80 11.47 0.42
N VAL A 58 1.72 12.16 0.73
CA VAL A 58 0.42 11.57 1.04
C VAL A 58 -0.59 12.04 0.01
N ILE A 59 -1.39 11.09 -0.49
CA ILE A 59 -2.48 11.36 -1.42
C ILE A 59 -3.75 10.78 -0.80
N ALA A 60 -4.83 11.57 -0.77
CA ALA A 60 -6.11 11.15 -0.22
C ALA A 60 -7.29 11.71 -1.01
N ARG A 61 -8.48 11.14 -0.80
CA ARG A 61 -9.75 11.66 -1.36
C ARG A 61 -10.40 12.72 -0.47
N ASP A 62 -10.11 12.68 0.83
CA ASP A 62 -10.54 13.69 1.78
C ASP A 62 -9.54 14.84 1.83
N LYS A 63 -10.04 16.08 1.96
CA LYS A 63 -9.20 17.29 1.94
C LYS A 63 -8.25 17.40 3.12
N ASN A 64 -8.67 16.92 4.28
CA ASN A 64 -7.95 17.11 5.54
C ASN A 64 -7.04 15.92 5.87
N LEU A 65 -7.33 14.75 5.30
CA LEU A 65 -6.59 13.51 5.58
C LEU A 65 -5.09 13.55 5.22
N PRO A 66 -4.63 14.19 4.12
CA PRO A 66 -3.20 14.22 3.79
C PRO A 66 -2.36 14.90 4.85
N GLU A 67 -2.76 16.10 5.29
CA GLU A 67 -2.07 16.86 6.33
C GLU A 67 -2.09 16.11 7.67
N LEU A 68 -3.24 15.53 8.04
CA LEU A 68 -3.35 14.72 9.26
C LEU A 68 -2.39 13.52 9.25
N ILE A 69 -2.27 12.81 8.13
CA ILE A 69 -1.33 11.69 8.00
C ILE A 69 0.11 12.19 8.11
N MET A 70 0.45 13.31 7.45
CA MET A 70 1.81 13.89 7.53
C MET A 70 2.16 14.29 8.97
N ASP A 71 1.25 14.95 9.69
CA ASP A 71 1.43 15.36 11.08
C ASP A 71 1.68 14.15 12.00
N VAL A 72 0.97 13.04 11.76
CA VAL A 72 1.12 11.80 12.52
C VAL A 72 2.44 11.11 12.19
N ASP A 73 2.79 11.00 10.90
CA ASP A 73 4.03 10.35 10.42
C ASP A 73 5.28 11.09 10.91
N GLN A 74 5.22 12.42 11.05
CA GLN A 74 6.31 13.25 11.56
C GLN A 74 6.36 13.34 13.09
N SER A 75 5.44 12.68 13.79
CA SER A 75 5.40 12.69 15.24
C SER A 75 6.57 11.92 15.84
N ASN A 76 7.22 12.52 16.85
CA ASN A 76 8.24 11.85 17.65
C ASN A 76 7.68 10.81 18.64
N GLN A 77 6.35 10.65 18.72
CA GLN A 77 5.69 9.65 19.54
C GLN A 77 5.44 8.37 18.73
N PRO A 78 5.40 7.18 19.36
CA PRO A 78 4.97 5.96 18.71
C PRO A 78 3.58 6.15 18.07
N HIS A 79 3.51 6.03 16.75
CA HIS A 79 2.34 6.43 15.97
C HIS A 79 1.90 5.36 14.97
N GLU A 80 2.57 4.21 14.89
CA GLU A 80 2.40 3.21 13.83
C GLU A 80 0.98 2.65 13.78
N ASN A 81 0.36 2.44 14.95
CA ASN A 81 -1.03 2.00 15.01
C ASN A 81 -1.99 3.07 14.48
N HIS A 82 -1.77 4.34 14.84
CA HIS A 82 -2.63 5.44 14.41
C HIS A 82 -2.46 5.73 12.92
N LEU A 83 -1.21 5.81 12.46
CA LEU A 83 -0.85 5.98 11.06
C LEU A 83 -1.43 4.87 10.20
N GLY A 84 -1.29 3.60 10.61
CA GLY A 84 -1.86 2.47 9.89
C GLY A 84 -3.39 2.55 9.75
N LEU A 85 -4.09 3.01 10.80
CA LEU A 85 -5.55 3.22 10.75
C LEU A 85 -5.94 4.33 9.78
N LEU A 86 -5.21 5.45 9.77
CA LEU A 86 -5.44 6.55 8.82
C LEU A 86 -5.22 6.12 7.37
N LEU A 87 -4.24 5.24 7.13
CA LEU A 87 -3.97 4.64 5.81
C LEU A 87 -4.99 3.56 5.42
N GLY A 88 -5.91 3.18 6.30
CA GLY A 88 -6.96 2.20 6.03
C GLY A 88 -6.57 0.74 6.28
N TYR A 89 -5.50 0.49 7.03
CA TYR A 89 -5.12 -0.88 7.39
C TYR A 89 -6.07 -1.48 8.43
N PRO A 90 -6.27 -2.82 8.44
CA PRO A 90 -7.07 -3.47 9.45
C PRO A 90 -6.52 -3.23 10.86
N SER A 91 -7.38 -2.89 11.80
CA SER A 91 -6.98 -2.59 13.20
C SER A 91 -6.18 -3.70 13.87
N CYS A 92 -6.47 -4.97 13.55
CA CYS A 92 -5.70 -6.11 14.04
C CYS A 92 -4.27 -6.14 13.49
N CYS A 93 -4.06 -5.68 12.25
CA CYS A 93 -2.75 -5.59 11.63
C CYS A 93 -1.97 -4.39 12.17
N CYS A 94 -2.64 -3.24 12.36
CA CYS A 94 -2.05 -2.06 12.98
C CYS A 94 -1.52 -2.38 14.40
N ARG A 95 -2.35 -3.06 15.21
CA ARG A 95 -1.97 -3.50 16.56
C ARG A 95 -0.79 -4.45 16.51
N PHE A 96 -0.83 -5.45 15.64
CA PHE A 96 0.25 -6.44 15.49
C PHE A 96 1.59 -5.78 15.16
N VAL A 97 1.63 -4.83 14.21
CA VAL A 97 2.86 -4.11 13.84
C VAL A 97 3.36 -3.26 15.02
N SER A 98 2.45 -2.53 15.68
CA SER A 98 2.80 -1.69 16.83
C SER A 98 3.36 -2.50 18.01
N GLU A 99 2.82 -3.68 18.30
CA GLU A 99 3.31 -4.57 19.37
C GLU A 99 4.66 -5.25 19.04
N ARG A 100 5.08 -5.28 17.78
CA ARG A 100 6.28 -6.01 17.31
C ARG A 100 7.45 -5.10 16.91
N GLY A 101 7.44 -3.85 17.36
CA GLY A 101 8.54 -2.91 17.18
C GLY A 101 8.40 -1.92 16.03
N GLY A 102 7.17 -1.71 15.55
CA GLY A 102 6.83 -0.58 14.68
C GLY A 102 7.41 -0.68 13.26
N GLU A 103 7.59 0.47 12.60
CA GLU A 103 7.98 0.56 11.19
C GLU A 103 9.34 -0.08 10.89
N ASN A 104 10.29 0.03 11.82
CA ASN A 104 11.66 -0.47 11.67
C ASN A 104 11.73 -1.99 11.47
N ASN A 105 10.68 -2.72 11.87
CA ASN A 105 10.62 -4.16 11.75
C ASN A 105 9.63 -4.63 10.67
N ILE A 106 8.96 -3.74 9.93
CA ILE A 106 7.95 -4.14 8.94
C ILE A 106 8.56 -5.01 7.84
N ASP A 107 9.71 -4.63 7.31
CA ASP A 107 10.41 -5.40 6.26
C ASP A 107 10.91 -6.75 6.79
N GLU A 108 11.36 -6.79 8.03
CA GLU A 108 11.74 -8.03 8.71
C GLU A 108 10.51 -8.93 8.94
N LEU A 109 9.39 -8.36 9.36
CA LEU A 109 8.13 -9.09 9.56
C LEU A 109 7.56 -9.60 8.24
N ALA A 110 7.69 -8.84 7.15
CA ALA A 110 7.30 -9.25 5.81
C ALA A 110 8.18 -10.39 5.29
N SER A 111 9.51 -10.27 5.39
CA SER A 111 10.46 -11.29 4.93
C SER A 111 10.41 -12.59 5.74
N LYS A 112 10.08 -12.53 7.03
CA LYS A 112 9.89 -13.72 7.88
C LYS A 112 8.64 -14.53 7.52
N ARG A 113 7.63 -13.93 6.87
CA ARG A 113 6.41 -14.64 6.44
C ARG A 113 6.64 -15.31 5.09
N LYS A 114 7.06 -16.58 5.13
CA LYS A 114 7.29 -17.38 3.91
C LYS A 114 5.98 -17.97 3.38
N LYS A 115 5.87 -18.09 2.05
CA LYS A 115 4.77 -18.76 1.33
C LYS A 115 4.41 -20.14 1.89
N ILE A 116 5.39 -20.87 2.44
CA ILE A 116 5.24 -22.24 2.99
C ILE A 116 4.13 -22.32 4.07
N GLU A 117 3.87 -21.23 4.78
CA GLU A 117 2.90 -21.20 5.88
C GLU A 117 1.49 -20.78 5.45
N PHE A 118 1.35 -20.09 4.31
CA PHE A 118 0.06 -19.70 3.76
C PHE A 118 -0.56 -20.86 2.97
N LYS A 119 -1.86 -21.13 3.20
CA LYS A 119 -2.58 -22.25 2.57
C LYS A 119 -3.88 -21.80 1.93
N GLY A 120 -4.23 -22.40 0.79
CA GLY A 120 -5.46 -22.12 0.06
C GLY A 120 -5.57 -20.65 -0.34
N GLU A 121 -6.73 -20.05 -0.10
CA GLU A 121 -7.00 -18.63 -0.42
C GLU A 121 -6.12 -17.65 0.35
N TYR A 122 -5.58 -18.04 1.51
CA TYR A 122 -4.68 -17.20 2.29
C TYR A 122 -3.30 -17.03 1.64
N THR A 123 -3.00 -17.75 0.56
CA THR A 123 -1.82 -17.42 -0.27
C THR A 123 -1.90 -16.02 -0.87
N LEU A 124 -3.10 -15.44 -1.01
CA LEU A 124 -3.30 -14.08 -1.52
C LEU A 124 -2.79 -12.99 -0.58
N ILE A 125 -2.61 -13.29 0.71
CA ILE A 125 -2.14 -12.32 1.72
C ILE A 125 -0.63 -12.44 1.97
N ASP A 126 0.08 -13.19 1.14
CA ASP A 126 1.53 -13.25 1.14
C ASP A 126 2.10 -11.91 0.65
N VAL A 127 2.96 -11.30 1.48
CA VAL A 127 3.60 -9.99 1.24
C VAL A 127 5.11 -10.10 1.02
N SER A 128 5.64 -11.32 0.84
CA SER A 128 7.08 -11.57 0.69
C SER A 128 7.74 -10.83 -0.48
N HIS A 129 6.95 -10.46 -1.50
CA HIS A 129 7.40 -9.71 -2.68
C HIS A 129 6.82 -8.29 -2.76
N TYR A 130 6.38 -7.73 -1.62
CA TYR A 130 5.81 -6.38 -1.58
C TYR A 130 6.79 -5.30 -2.07
N LEU A 131 8.07 -5.37 -1.68
CA LEU A 131 9.10 -4.41 -2.12
C LEU A 131 9.37 -4.50 -3.62
N ASP A 132 9.14 -5.66 -4.23
CA ASP A 132 9.23 -5.86 -5.69
C ASP A 132 7.97 -5.32 -6.42
N GLY A 133 6.97 -4.83 -5.68
CA GLY A 133 5.66 -4.44 -6.21
C GLY A 133 4.78 -5.63 -6.58
N ILE A 134 5.13 -6.85 -6.19
CA ILE A 134 4.40 -8.09 -6.50
C ILE A 134 3.69 -8.54 -5.22
N SER A 135 2.63 -7.81 -4.86
CA SER A 135 1.78 -8.12 -3.71
C SER A 135 0.36 -7.64 -3.96
N LEU A 136 -0.62 -8.29 -3.34
CA LEU A 136 -2.00 -7.81 -3.28
C LEU A 136 -2.28 -6.94 -2.05
N LEU A 137 -1.34 -6.88 -1.10
CA LEU A 137 -1.43 -6.13 0.15
C LEU A 137 -0.30 -5.12 0.31
N SER A 138 -0.64 -3.96 0.86
CA SER A 138 0.31 -2.90 1.24
C SER A 138 0.63 -2.89 2.74
N HIS A 139 0.26 -3.95 3.47
CA HIS A 139 0.46 -4.06 4.91
C HIS A 139 0.75 -5.50 5.31
N VAL A 140 1.46 -5.68 6.42
CA VAL A 140 1.75 -7.00 6.96
C VAL A 140 0.50 -7.56 7.66
N PRO A 141 -0.01 -8.75 7.28
CA PRO A 141 -1.13 -9.36 7.98
C PRO A 141 -0.73 -9.78 9.40
N CYS A 142 -1.66 -9.69 10.37
CA CYS A 142 -1.39 -10.09 11.75
C CYS A 142 -1.24 -11.62 11.94
N SER A 143 -1.79 -12.42 11.04
CA SER A 143 -1.69 -13.89 11.05
C SER A 143 -1.78 -14.47 9.64
N TYR A 144 -1.43 -15.76 9.48
CA TYR A 144 -1.59 -16.50 8.21
C TYR A 144 -3.05 -16.71 7.80
N GLN A 145 -3.99 -16.40 8.70
CA GLN A 145 -5.43 -16.52 8.49
C GLN A 145 -6.13 -15.18 8.74
N CYS A 146 -5.45 -14.05 8.50
CA CYS A 146 -6.01 -12.73 8.71
C CYS A 146 -7.16 -12.46 7.72
N PHE A 147 -8.40 -12.67 8.17
CA PHE A 147 -9.60 -12.47 7.36
C PHE A 147 -9.74 -11.05 6.79
N PRO A 148 -9.52 -9.96 7.57
CA PRO A 148 -9.56 -8.60 7.02
C PRO A 148 -8.55 -8.38 5.87
N SER A 149 -7.33 -8.90 6.02
CA SER A 149 -6.33 -8.85 4.94
C SER A 149 -6.76 -9.68 3.73
N LEU A 150 -7.34 -10.86 3.95
CA LEU A 150 -7.81 -11.70 2.84
C LEU A 150 -8.91 -11.00 2.04
N ARG A 151 -9.82 -10.29 2.70
CA ARG A 151 -10.85 -9.49 2.03
C ARG A 151 -10.24 -8.43 1.12
N ILE A 152 -9.29 -7.64 1.63
CA ILE A 152 -8.54 -6.62 0.86
C ILE A 152 -7.86 -7.27 -0.35
N ALA A 153 -7.15 -8.39 -0.16
CA ALA A 153 -6.45 -9.06 -1.24
C ALA A 153 -7.39 -9.58 -2.33
N LYS A 154 -8.57 -10.09 -1.96
CA LYS A 154 -9.62 -10.52 -2.92
C LYS A 154 -10.20 -9.35 -3.70
N GLU A 155 -10.53 -8.24 -3.03
CA GLU A 155 -11.02 -7.02 -3.68
C GLU A 155 -9.98 -6.49 -4.68
N MET A 156 -8.71 -6.44 -4.26
CA MET A 156 -7.59 -6.04 -5.11
C MET A 156 -7.41 -6.97 -6.32
N LYS A 157 -7.42 -8.29 -6.11
CA LYS A 157 -7.34 -9.29 -7.19
C LYS A 157 -8.46 -9.09 -8.22
N ASN A 158 -9.69 -8.89 -7.75
CA ASN A 158 -10.85 -8.67 -8.63
C ASN A 158 -10.71 -7.38 -9.43
N PHE A 159 -10.27 -6.29 -8.79
CA PHE A 159 -10.03 -5.01 -9.46
C PHE A 159 -8.99 -5.15 -10.58
N ILE A 160 -7.85 -5.79 -10.31
CA ILE A 160 -6.80 -6.03 -11.30
C ILE A 160 -7.32 -6.90 -12.45
N HIS A 161 -8.07 -7.97 -12.14
CA HIS A 161 -8.66 -8.84 -13.16
C HIS A 161 -9.62 -8.10 -14.10
N GLN A 162 -10.45 -7.21 -13.55
CA GLN A 162 -11.38 -6.39 -14.34
C GLN A 162 -10.69 -5.39 -15.26
N HIS A 163 -9.47 -4.96 -14.91
CA HIS A 163 -8.71 -3.95 -15.63
C HIS A 163 -7.46 -4.50 -16.32
N LYS A 164 -7.35 -5.83 -16.48
CA LYS A 164 -6.15 -6.49 -17.03
C LYS A 164 -5.78 -6.06 -18.46
N GLU A 165 -6.75 -5.55 -19.22
CA GLU A 165 -6.54 -5.05 -20.58
C GLU A 165 -6.00 -3.60 -20.62
N CYS A 166 -6.02 -2.89 -19.49
CA CYS A 166 -5.40 -1.57 -19.39
C CYS A 166 -3.88 -1.73 -19.42
N GLU A 167 -3.19 -0.93 -20.26
CA GLU A 167 -1.74 -0.99 -20.44
C GLU A 167 -0.94 -0.91 -19.12
N SER A 168 -1.41 -0.08 -18.18
CA SER A 168 -0.77 0.07 -16.86
C SER A 168 -0.91 -1.16 -15.95
N PHE A 169 -1.86 -2.06 -16.24
CA PHE A 169 -2.16 -3.25 -15.43
C PHE A 169 -1.82 -4.57 -16.13
N SER A 170 -1.71 -4.62 -17.45
CA SER A 170 -1.53 -5.87 -18.21
C SER A 170 -0.22 -6.60 -17.88
N LEU A 171 0.90 -5.86 -17.84
CA LEU A 171 2.20 -6.39 -17.44
C LEU A 171 2.16 -6.88 -15.98
N TRP A 172 1.63 -6.07 -15.09
CA TRP A 172 1.59 -6.38 -13.66
C TRP A 172 0.66 -7.55 -13.34
N SER A 173 -0.50 -7.65 -14.00
CA SER A 173 -1.40 -8.80 -13.89
C SER A 173 -0.71 -10.08 -14.31
N SER A 174 0.12 -10.04 -15.36
CA SER A 174 0.89 -11.19 -15.82
C SER A 174 1.99 -11.59 -14.82
N GLU A 175 2.63 -10.62 -14.17
CA GLU A 175 3.59 -10.87 -13.09
C GLU A 175 2.90 -11.51 -11.88
N LEU A 176 1.81 -10.92 -11.39
CA LEU A 176 1.04 -11.43 -10.25
C LEU A 176 0.54 -12.86 -10.49
N ALA A 177 0.15 -13.20 -11.73
CA ALA A 177 -0.28 -14.55 -12.10
C ALA A 177 0.78 -15.64 -11.95
N ARG A 178 2.07 -15.27 -11.86
CA ARG A 178 3.15 -16.22 -11.56
C ARG A 178 3.24 -16.56 -10.07
N TYR A 179 2.75 -15.67 -9.20
CA TYR A 179 2.90 -15.79 -7.75
C TYR A 179 1.60 -16.24 -7.07
N TYR A 180 0.47 -15.76 -7.57
CA TYR A 180 -0.86 -16.08 -7.10
C TYR A 180 -1.60 -16.90 -8.16
N GLN A 181 -2.42 -17.86 -7.73
CA GLN A 181 -3.33 -18.54 -8.66
C GLN A 181 -4.44 -17.56 -9.02
N PHE A 182 -4.39 -17.04 -10.25
CA PHE A 182 -5.42 -16.16 -10.81
C PHE A 182 -6.64 -16.96 -11.25
#